data_AF-A0A9P9DCK6-F1
#
_entry.id   AF-A0A9P9DCK6-F1
#
_cell.length_a   1.000
_cell.length_b   1.000
_cell.length_c   1.000
_cell.angle_alpha   90.00
_cell.angle_beta   90.00
_cell.angle_gamma   90.00
#
_symmetry.space_group_name_H-M   'P 1'
#
loop_
_entity.id
_entity.type
_entity.pdbx_description
1 polymer ?
#
loop_
_entity_poly.entity_id
_entity_poly.type
_entity_poly.pdbx_seq_one_letter_code
_entity_poly.pdbx_strand_id
1 'polypeptide(L)'
;MKWTAFTISVLAASLANAYPITGDDVKCRAGPGTSYAVKKTLKKGTDVKITCQTEGTTISGNSIWDKISDGCYVSDYYVKTGSNGFVTKCGGSCSSPKSNQATVDLIGEFEGFIPHIYEPSDKDAARYPTVSYGHLYKNSKCTDVKYPIPLSKANGKKLLADDIAKFEKCITAMINSKVMLNKNQYGALISWSFNVGCGAAKDSTLVKRLNNRENPKIVIPQELPKWVYAGGKKLQGLVRRRNAEIALSKKATSDKALPVKC
;
A
#
# COMPACT_ATOMS: atom_id res chain seq x y z
N MET A 1 -10.89 -9.20 67.92
CA MET A 1 -10.53 -8.31 66.79
C MET A 1 -9.69 -9.10 65.80
N LYS A 2 -10.26 -9.49 64.64
CA LYS A 2 -9.51 -10.14 63.55
C LYS A 2 -9.10 -9.06 62.54
N TRP A 3 -7.81 -8.91 62.31
CA TRP A 3 -7.27 -8.05 61.27
C TRP A 3 -7.16 -8.87 59.98
N THR A 4 -7.95 -8.52 58.97
CA THR A 4 -7.80 -9.05 57.62
C THR A 4 -6.88 -8.12 56.82
N ALA A 5 -5.68 -8.62 56.48
CA ALA A 5 -4.77 -7.96 55.56
C ALA A 5 -5.28 -8.09 54.12
N PHE A 6 -5.47 -6.97 53.43
CA PHE A 6 -5.70 -6.95 51.98
C PHE A 6 -4.36 -6.96 51.26
N THR A 7 -4.06 -8.05 50.55
CA THR A 7 -2.98 -8.11 49.57
C THR A 7 -3.44 -7.43 48.29
N ILE A 8 -2.88 -6.27 47.97
CA ILE A 8 -3.02 -5.65 46.65
C ILE A 8 -2.13 -6.44 45.69
N SER A 9 -2.74 -7.37 44.94
CA SER A 9 -2.10 -7.95 43.76
C SER A 9 -2.06 -6.90 42.66
N VAL A 10 -0.88 -6.33 42.39
CA VAL A 10 -0.66 -5.48 41.22
C VAL A 10 -0.68 -6.39 40.00
N LEU A 11 -1.75 -6.34 39.20
CA LEU A 11 -1.74 -6.93 37.86
C LEU A 11 -0.66 -6.23 37.03
N ALA A 12 0.36 -6.98 36.61
CA ALA A 12 1.25 -6.55 35.55
C ALA A 12 0.44 -6.41 34.27
N ALA A 13 0.12 -5.16 33.90
CA ALA A 13 -0.45 -4.87 32.60
C ALA A 13 0.59 -5.23 31.54
N SER A 14 0.25 -6.16 30.65
CA SER A 14 1.05 -6.49 29.47
C SER A 14 1.27 -5.22 28.63
N LEU A 15 2.49 -4.70 28.60
CA LEU A 15 2.87 -3.54 27.78
C LEU A 15 2.96 -3.97 26.31
N ALA A 16 1.86 -3.83 25.58
CA ALA A 16 1.91 -3.87 24.12
C ALA A 16 2.49 -2.54 23.59
N ASN A 17 3.63 -2.65 22.90
CA ASN A 17 4.22 -1.69 21.94
C ASN A 17 4.92 -0.44 22.50
N ALA A 18 5.81 -0.60 23.48
CA ALA A 18 6.78 0.44 23.85
C ALA A 18 8.18 0.08 23.33
N TYR A 19 8.92 1.08 22.84
CA TYR A 19 10.25 0.92 22.25
C TYR A 19 11.28 1.71 23.05
N PRO A 20 12.38 1.09 23.53
CA PRO A 20 13.34 1.79 24.36
C PRO A 20 14.28 2.68 23.54
N ILE A 21 14.58 3.87 24.07
CA ILE A 21 15.63 4.75 23.56
C ILE A 21 17.01 4.14 23.84
N THR A 22 17.87 4.08 22.83
CA THR A 22 19.22 3.48 22.91
C THR A 22 20.34 4.50 23.11
N GLY A 23 20.13 5.75 22.70
CA GLY A 23 21.09 6.85 22.85
C GLY A 23 20.96 7.64 24.15
N ASP A 24 22.03 8.32 24.53
CA ASP A 24 22.03 9.26 25.65
C ASP A 24 21.53 10.64 25.18
N ASP A 25 20.67 11.27 25.98
CA ASP A 25 20.16 12.63 25.76
C ASP A 25 19.59 12.91 24.35
N VAL A 26 18.81 11.97 23.85
CA VAL A 26 18.19 11.99 22.52
C VAL A 26 17.16 13.12 22.41
N LYS A 27 17.28 13.93 21.36
CA LYS A 27 16.43 15.10 21.14
C LYS A 27 15.11 14.69 20.48
N CYS A 28 14.00 14.93 21.17
CA CYS A 28 12.67 14.88 20.57
C CYS A 28 12.32 16.24 19.99
N ARG A 29 12.06 16.30 18.69
CA ARG A 29 11.95 17.55 17.91
C ARG A 29 10.54 17.81 17.41
N ALA A 30 10.27 19.05 17.01
CA ALA A 30 8.97 19.45 16.48
C ALA A 30 8.64 18.85 15.09
N GLY A 31 9.65 18.37 14.36
CA GLY A 31 9.52 17.74 13.05
C GLY A 31 10.66 16.76 12.77
N PRO A 32 10.58 16.00 11.66
CA PRO A 32 11.52 14.94 11.32
C PRO A 32 12.82 15.50 10.73
N GLY A 33 13.63 16.15 11.55
CA GLY A 33 14.90 16.72 11.12
C GLY A 33 15.65 17.46 12.20
N THR A 34 16.96 17.59 12.04
CA THR A 34 17.83 18.25 13.04
C THR A 34 17.65 19.77 13.10
N SER A 35 17.07 20.37 12.06
CA SER A 35 16.74 21.81 12.00
C SER A 35 15.49 22.18 12.79
N TYR A 36 14.65 21.22 13.17
CA TYR A 36 13.44 21.50 13.95
C TYR A 36 13.76 21.75 15.43
N ALA A 37 12.99 22.65 16.05
CA ALA A 37 13.09 22.98 17.46
C ALA A 37 13.02 21.72 18.34
N VAL A 38 13.90 21.65 19.34
CA VAL A 38 13.89 20.60 20.36
C VAL A 38 12.72 20.87 21.31
N LYS A 39 11.81 19.90 21.43
CA LYS A 39 10.69 19.96 22.38
C LYS A 39 11.08 19.40 23.74
N LYS A 40 11.85 18.32 23.76
CA LYS A 40 12.37 17.70 24.98
C LYS A 40 13.58 16.80 24.70
N THR A 41 14.23 16.38 25.77
CA THR A 41 15.33 15.41 25.74
C THR A 41 14.88 14.11 26.42
N LEU A 42 15.18 12.97 25.81
CA LEU A 42 14.87 11.63 26.31
C LEU A 42 16.16 10.94 26.76
N LYS A 43 16.10 10.25 27.90
CA LYS A 43 17.24 9.49 28.44
C LYS A 43 17.25 8.08 27.87
N LYS A 44 18.43 7.46 27.83
CA LYS A 44 18.59 6.05 27.48
C LYS A 44 17.71 5.16 28.36
N GLY A 45 17.09 4.15 27.77
CA GLY A 45 16.15 3.25 28.42
C GLY A 45 14.76 3.83 28.62
N THR A 46 14.50 5.10 28.25
CA THR A 46 13.12 5.63 28.24
C THR A 46 12.31 4.87 27.20
N ASP A 47 11.18 4.33 27.60
CA ASP A 47 10.23 3.69 26.69
C ASP A 47 9.37 4.74 25.99
N VAL A 48 9.31 4.67 24.65
CA VAL A 48 8.47 5.53 23.82
C VAL A 48 7.46 4.72 23.02
N LYS A 49 6.26 5.26 22.87
CA LYS A 49 5.23 4.70 21.99
C LYS A 49 5.29 5.39 20.63
N ILE A 50 5.66 4.65 19.59
CA ILE A 50 5.65 5.16 18.21
C ILE A 50 4.21 5.24 17.72
N THR A 51 3.81 6.44 17.30
CA THR A 51 2.53 6.70 16.64
C THR A 51 2.65 6.45 15.14
N CYS A 52 3.74 6.91 14.54
CA CYS A 52 4.05 6.70 13.14
C CYS A 52 5.51 7.10 12.82
N GLN A 53 5.97 6.81 11.61
CA GLN A 53 7.33 7.06 11.14
C GLN A 53 7.34 7.75 9.79
N THR A 54 8.30 8.63 9.58
CA THR A 54 8.45 9.39 8.33
C THR A 54 9.92 9.50 7.96
N GLU A 55 10.21 9.90 6.73
CA GLU A 55 11.55 10.29 6.34
C GLU A 55 11.87 11.71 6.82
N GLY A 56 13.15 11.98 7.03
CA GLY A 56 13.67 13.24 7.52
C GLY A 56 15.18 13.37 7.31
N THR A 57 15.80 14.31 8.01
CA THR A 57 17.26 14.49 7.96
C THR A 57 17.98 13.19 8.36
N THR A 58 18.94 12.74 7.56
CA THR A 58 19.72 11.52 7.84
C THR A 58 20.63 11.69 9.05
N ILE A 59 20.56 10.76 9.99
CA ILE A 59 21.44 10.65 11.15
C ILE A 59 22.12 9.28 11.08
N SER A 60 23.45 9.27 11.02
CA SER A 60 24.26 8.03 11.00
C SER A 60 23.79 7.00 9.95
N GLY A 61 23.41 7.48 8.75
CA GLY A 61 22.93 6.65 7.65
C GLY A 61 21.45 6.26 7.71
N ASN A 62 20.72 6.62 8.77
CA ASN A 62 19.29 6.36 8.92
C ASN A 62 18.48 7.65 8.71
N SER A 63 17.54 7.65 7.76
CA SER A 63 16.65 8.79 7.43
C SER A 63 15.26 8.68 8.06
N ILE A 64 15.00 7.66 8.88
CA ILE A 64 13.73 7.38 9.52
C ILE A 64 13.60 8.18 10.82
N TRP A 65 12.42 8.76 11.01
CA TRP A 65 12.03 9.53 12.17
C TRP A 65 10.71 9.03 12.74
N ASP A 66 10.71 8.75 14.04
CA ASP A 66 9.59 8.24 14.82
C ASP A 66 8.84 9.39 15.48
N LYS A 67 7.58 9.57 15.08
CA LYS A 67 6.64 10.40 15.83
C LYS A 67 6.15 9.60 17.02
N ILE A 68 6.50 10.04 18.23
CA ILE A 68 6.03 9.39 19.46
C ILE A 68 4.65 9.93 19.88
N SER A 69 3.98 9.27 20.81
CA SER A 69 2.65 9.63 21.35
C SER A 69 2.52 11.11 21.74
N ASP A 70 3.62 11.71 22.16
CA ASP A 70 3.69 13.09 22.63
C ASP A 70 3.80 14.10 21.47
N GLY A 71 3.70 13.62 20.22
CA GLY A 71 3.66 14.44 19.01
C GLY A 71 4.99 15.07 18.61
N CYS A 72 6.10 14.67 19.23
CA CYS A 72 7.45 15.04 18.82
C CYS A 72 8.14 13.88 18.08
N TYR A 73 9.22 14.19 17.36
CA TYR A 73 9.90 13.27 16.46
C TYR A 73 11.29 12.92 17.00
N VAL A 74 11.65 11.65 16.99
CA VAL A 74 12.96 11.11 17.37
C VAL A 74 13.55 10.38 16.17
N SER A 75 14.86 10.44 15.96
CA SER A 75 15.46 9.61 14.91
C SER A 75 15.45 8.14 15.31
N ASP A 76 14.99 7.28 14.39
CA ASP A 76 14.87 5.83 14.58
C ASP A 76 16.24 5.17 14.84
N TYR A 77 17.34 5.80 14.42
CA TYR A 77 18.70 5.40 14.82
C TYR A 77 18.85 5.22 16.34
N TYR A 78 18.10 5.98 17.15
CA TYR A 78 18.15 5.93 18.61
C TYR A 78 16.98 5.18 19.25
N VAL A 79 16.18 4.45 18.48
CA VAL A 79 15.00 3.73 18.97
C VAL A 79 15.13 2.26 18.59
N LYS A 80 15.04 1.34 19.57
CA LYS A 80 15.13 -0.09 19.28
C LYS A 80 13.78 -0.62 18.77
N THR A 81 13.51 -0.41 17.49
CA THR A 81 12.26 -0.83 16.82
C THR A 81 12.26 -2.29 16.36
N GLY A 82 13.44 -2.92 16.25
CA GLY A 82 13.58 -4.31 15.81
C GLY A 82 13.37 -4.51 14.30
N SER A 83 13.36 -3.43 13.52
CA SER A 83 13.15 -3.43 12.07
C SER A 83 14.17 -2.52 11.38
N ASN A 84 14.60 -2.89 10.17
CA ASN A 84 15.45 -2.04 9.30
C ASN A 84 14.63 -1.07 8.42
N GLY A 85 13.32 -1.00 8.63
CA GLY A 85 12.38 -0.15 7.89
C GLY A 85 11.16 0.22 8.73
N PHE A 86 10.19 0.94 8.13
CA PHE A 86 9.04 1.44 8.89
C PHE A 86 8.19 0.31 9.52
N VAL A 87 8.04 0.37 10.83
CA VAL A 87 7.02 -0.28 11.65
C VAL A 87 5.62 0.30 11.38
N THR A 88 5.47 1.62 11.17
CA THR A 88 4.18 2.28 10.81
C THR A 88 4.45 3.66 10.23
N LYS A 89 3.98 3.99 9.01
CA LYS A 89 4.26 5.29 8.36
C LYS A 89 3.30 6.41 8.81
N CYS A 90 3.78 7.66 8.86
CA CYS A 90 2.97 8.86 9.16
C CYS A 90 2.09 9.26 7.98
N GLY A 91 0.90 9.77 8.32
CA GLY A 91 -0.26 9.78 7.42
C GLY A 91 -0.96 8.43 7.55
N GLY A 92 -2.18 8.42 8.09
CA GLY A 92 -2.94 7.17 8.21
C GLY A 92 -3.02 6.44 6.86
N SER A 93 -3.36 5.15 6.86
CA SER A 93 -3.67 4.48 5.58
C SER A 93 -4.77 5.30 4.90
N CYS A 94 -4.44 6.06 3.86
CA CYS A 94 -5.41 6.79 3.08
C CYS A 94 -6.49 5.79 2.69
N SER A 95 -7.73 6.01 3.12
CA SER A 95 -8.83 5.13 2.72
C SER A 95 -8.93 5.23 1.20
N SER A 96 -8.40 4.21 0.54
CA SER A 96 -8.17 4.27 -0.90
C SER A 96 -9.52 4.14 -1.58
N PRO A 97 -9.86 5.01 -2.54
CA PRO A 97 -11.14 4.94 -3.23
C PRO A 97 -11.30 3.55 -3.85
N LYS A 98 -12.47 2.94 -3.68
CA LYS A 98 -12.81 1.71 -4.37
C LYS A 98 -12.93 1.92 -5.88
N SER A 99 -12.43 0.97 -6.64
CA SER A 99 -12.56 0.90 -8.08
C SER A 99 -14.03 0.76 -8.47
N ASN A 100 -14.43 1.32 -9.61
CA ASN A 100 -15.78 1.15 -10.12
C ASN A 100 -15.92 -0.18 -10.89
N GLN A 101 -17.15 -0.55 -11.22
CA GLN A 101 -17.44 -1.80 -11.93
C GLN A 101 -16.69 -1.89 -13.27
N ALA A 102 -16.57 -0.78 -14.01
CA ALA A 102 -15.84 -0.74 -15.27
C ALA A 102 -14.36 -1.11 -15.12
N THR A 103 -13.74 -0.80 -13.98
CA THR A 103 -12.37 -1.21 -13.65
C THR A 103 -12.28 -2.71 -13.41
N VAL A 104 -13.20 -3.27 -12.61
CA VAL A 104 -13.25 -4.70 -12.31
C VAL A 104 -13.50 -5.51 -13.58
N ASP A 105 -14.39 -5.02 -14.44
CA ASP A 105 -14.71 -5.65 -15.73
C ASP A 105 -13.50 -5.63 -16.67
N LEU A 106 -12.82 -4.49 -16.78
CA LEU A 106 -11.61 -4.35 -17.60
C LEU A 106 -10.51 -5.32 -17.17
N ILE A 107 -10.23 -5.41 -15.86
CA ILE A 107 -9.21 -6.34 -15.36
C ILE A 107 -9.64 -7.78 -15.62
N GLY A 108 -10.91 -8.12 -15.30
CA GLY A 108 -11.42 -9.46 -15.51
C GLY A 108 -11.38 -9.94 -16.97
N GLU A 109 -11.54 -9.03 -17.94
CA GLU A 109 -11.38 -9.34 -19.36
C GLU A 109 -9.96 -9.81 -19.71
N PHE A 110 -8.93 -9.19 -19.13
CA PHE A 110 -7.53 -9.51 -19.44
C PHE A 110 -6.94 -10.64 -18.60
N GLU A 111 -7.39 -10.83 -17.36
CA GLU A 111 -6.91 -11.93 -16.50
C GLU A 111 -7.57 -13.27 -16.89
N GLY A 112 -8.77 -13.25 -17.46
CA GLY A 112 -9.54 -14.46 -17.79
C GLY A 112 -10.16 -15.12 -16.55
N PHE A 113 -11.27 -15.84 -16.73
CA PHE A 113 -12.02 -16.43 -15.62
C PHE A 113 -11.91 -17.95 -15.61
N ILE A 114 -11.44 -18.51 -14.50
CA ILE A 114 -11.42 -19.96 -14.26
C ILE A 114 -12.29 -20.28 -13.03
N PRO A 115 -13.41 -21.02 -13.19
CA PRO A 115 -14.35 -21.27 -12.09
C PRO A 115 -13.87 -22.32 -11.08
N HIS A 116 -12.85 -23.11 -11.40
CA HIS A 116 -12.30 -24.19 -10.57
C HIS A 116 -10.88 -23.86 -10.08
N ILE A 117 -10.48 -24.49 -8.97
CA ILE A 117 -9.11 -24.43 -8.49
C ILE A 117 -8.21 -25.12 -9.51
N TYR A 118 -7.10 -24.48 -9.87
CA TYR A 118 -6.09 -25.04 -10.75
C TYR A 118 -4.68 -24.75 -10.21
N GLU A 119 -3.75 -25.64 -10.53
CA GLU A 119 -2.33 -25.40 -10.31
C GLU A 119 -1.78 -24.57 -11.48
N PRO A 120 -1.07 -23.46 -11.23
CA PRO A 120 -0.56 -22.66 -12.32
C PRO A 120 0.61 -23.39 -13.02
N SER A 121 0.67 -23.35 -14.34
CA SER A 121 1.41 -24.27 -15.26
C SER A 121 2.95 -24.30 -15.25
N ASP A 122 3.60 -23.58 -14.34
CA ASP A 122 5.05 -23.29 -14.33
C ASP A 122 5.61 -23.94 -13.07
N LYS A 123 6.51 -24.92 -13.27
CA LYS A 123 6.89 -25.90 -12.26
C LYS A 123 7.87 -25.36 -11.21
N ASP A 124 8.43 -24.17 -11.44
CA ASP A 124 9.54 -23.61 -10.66
C ASP A 124 9.13 -22.47 -9.70
N ALA A 125 7.86 -22.07 -9.70
CA ALA A 125 7.36 -21.11 -8.72
C ALA A 125 6.70 -21.85 -7.56
N ALA A 126 7.02 -21.48 -6.32
CA ALA A 126 6.30 -21.93 -5.13
C ALA A 126 4.84 -21.50 -5.25
N ARG A 127 4.02 -22.37 -5.86
CA ARG A 127 2.71 -22.00 -6.36
C ARG A 127 1.66 -22.56 -5.44
N TYR A 128 1.03 -21.63 -4.72
CA TYR A 128 -0.25 -21.91 -4.15
C TYR A 128 -1.28 -22.09 -5.28
N PRO A 129 -2.31 -22.92 -5.07
CA PRO A 129 -3.40 -23.08 -6.02
C PRO A 129 -3.99 -21.73 -6.44
N THR A 130 -4.60 -21.67 -7.62
CA THR A 130 -5.21 -20.45 -8.18
C THR A 130 -6.67 -20.68 -8.59
N VAL A 131 -7.49 -19.64 -8.54
CA VAL A 131 -8.88 -19.66 -9.01
C VAL A 131 -9.31 -18.28 -9.54
N SER A 132 -10.49 -18.19 -10.15
CA SER A 132 -11.09 -16.91 -10.57
C SER A 132 -10.22 -16.19 -11.61
N TYR A 133 -10.02 -14.89 -11.44
CA TYR A 133 -9.20 -14.00 -12.26
C TYR A 133 -7.75 -13.94 -11.74
N GLY A 134 -7.14 -15.11 -11.49
CA GLY A 134 -5.75 -15.20 -11.03
C GLY A 134 -5.56 -15.04 -9.51
N HIS A 135 -6.59 -15.33 -8.71
CA HIS A 135 -6.49 -15.28 -7.24
C HIS A 135 -5.59 -16.41 -6.73
N LEU A 136 -4.44 -16.04 -6.16
CA LEU A 136 -3.52 -16.97 -5.50
C LEU A 136 -3.97 -17.21 -4.06
N TYR A 137 -4.28 -18.46 -3.74
CA TYR A 137 -4.56 -18.87 -2.37
C TYR A 137 -3.35 -18.60 -1.46
N LYS A 138 -3.57 -18.18 -0.22
CA LYS A 138 -2.47 -17.94 0.73
C LYS A 138 -1.96 -19.20 1.43
N ASN A 139 -2.66 -20.31 1.25
CA ASN A 139 -2.34 -21.58 1.87
C ASN A 139 -2.81 -22.73 0.97
N SER A 140 -2.16 -23.89 1.11
CA SER A 140 -2.47 -25.09 0.32
C SER A 140 -3.85 -25.69 0.62
N LYS A 141 -4.50 -25.33 1.74
CA LYS A 141 -5.83 -25.82 2.12
C LYS A 141 -6.97 -25.06 1.43
N CYS A 142 -6.66 -24.04 0.64
CA CYS A 142 -7.61 -23.27 -0.14
C CYS A 142 -8.77 -22.63 0.66
N THR A 143 -8.49 -22.13 1.87
CA THR A 143 -9.54 -21.68 2.82
C THR A 143 -9.86 -20.19 2.82
N ASP A 144 -9.12 -19.35 2.10
CA ASP A 144 -9.33 -17.89 2.08
C ASP A 144 -10.38 -17.41 1.05
N VAL A 145 -10.82 -18.27 0.14
CA VAL A 145 -11.96 -18.01 -0.75
C VAL A 145 -13.27 -18.43 -0.06
N LYS A 146 -14.12 -17.44 0.21
CA LYS A 146 -15.39 -17.60 0.97
C LYS A 146 -16.59 -18.00 0.10
N TYR A 147 -16.38 -18.19 -1.19
CA TYR A 147 -17.44 -18.45 -2.16
C TYR A 147 -17.46 -19.93 -2.57
N PRO A 148 -18.63 -20.50 -2.89
CA PRO A 148 -18.72 -21.87 -3.35
C PRO A 148 -17.97 -22.06 -4.67
N ILE A 149 -17.36 -23.24 -4.82
CA ILE A 149 -16.65 -23.67 -6.02
C ILE A 149 -17.48 -24.78 -6.70
N PRO A 150 -17.76 -24.72 -8.02
CA PRO A 150 -17.26 -23.75 -8.99
C PRO A 150 -17.75 -22.32 -8.75
N LEU A 151 -16.84 -21.36 -8.90
CA LEU A 151 -17.19 -19.95 -8.78
C LEU A 151 -18.14 -19.53 -9.91
N SER A 152 -19.13 -18.70 -9.57
CA SER A 152 -19.83 -17.90 -10.57
C SER A 152 -18.95 -16.72 -10.99
N LYS A 153 -19.12 -16.21 -12.22
CA LYS A 153 -18.45 -14.97 -12.66
C LYS A 153 -18.70 -13.80 -11.71
N ALA A 154 -19.90 -13.72 -11.12
CA ALA A 154 -20.25 -12.69 -10.15
C ALA A 154 -19.44 -12.79 -8.86
N ASN A 155 -19.31 -13.99 -8.29
CA ASN A 155 -18.47 -14.21 -7.11
C ASN A 155 -16.99 -14.03 -7.44
N GLY A 156 -16.56 -14.47 -8.62
CA GLY A 156 -15.21 -14.23 -9.12
C GLY A 156 -14.86 -12.75 -9.22
N LYS A 157 -15.80 -11.90 -9.68
CA LYS A 157 -15.62 -10.44 -9.73
C LYS A 157 -15.58 -9.80 -8.33
N LYS A 158 -16.34 -10.32 -7.36
CA LYS A 158 -16.24 -9.87 -5.96
C LYS A 158 -14.86 -10.19 -5.38
N LEU A 159 -14.37 -11.41 -5.61
CA LEU A 159 -13.01 -11.81 -5.21
C LEU A 159 -11.94 -10.95 -5.90
N LEU A 160 -12.09 -10.68 -7.20
CA LEU A 160 -11.20 -9.78 -7.94
C LEU A 160 -11.21 -8.36 -7.36
N ALA A 161 -12.37 -7.83 -6.96
CA ALA A 161 -12.46 -6.52 -6.33
C ALA A 161 -11.72 -6.45 -4.98
N ASP A 162 -11.64 -7.56 -4.25
CA ASP A 162 -10.83 -7.66 -3.03
C ASP A 162 -9.33 -7.69 -3.37
N ASP A 163 -8.91 -8.44 -4.38
CA ASP A 163 -7.51 -8.51 -4.84
C ASP A 163 -7.00 -7.16 -5.37
N ILE A 164 -7.88 -6.42 -6.05
CA ILE A 164 -7.62 -5.06 -6.55
C ILE A 164 -7.28 -4.08 -5.41
N ALA A 165 -7.72 -4.34 -4.17
CA ALA A 165 -7.52 -3.43 -3.04
C ALA A 165 -6.05 -3.13 -2.73
N LYS A 166 -5.14 -4.07 -3.03
CA LYS A 166 -3.69 -3.82 -2.93
C LYS A 166 -3.22 -2.73 -3.89
N PHE A 167 -3.74 -2.75 -5.11
CA PHE A 167 -3.39 -1.81 -6.17
C PHE A 167 -4.07 -0.45 -5.98
N GLU A 168 -5.30 -0.42 -5.43
CA GLU A 168 -5.96 0.81 -4.96
C GLU A 168 -5.08 1.58 -3.95
N LYS A 169 -4.61 0.87 -2.92
CA LYS A 169 -3.72 1.45 -1.89
C LYS A 169 -2.42 1.97 -2.47
N CYS A 170 -1.83 1.18 -3.34
CA CYS A 170 -0.57 1.48 -4.02
C CYS A 170 -0.67 2.72 -4.91
N ILE A 171 -1.65 2.79 -5.82
CA ILE A 171 -1.86 3.98 -6.67
C ILE A 171 -2.21 5.20 -5.83
N THR A 172 -3.09 5.06 -4.83
CA THR A 172 -3.44 6.16 -3.92
C THR A 172 -2.22 6.72 -3.19
N ALA A 173 -1.31 5.87 -2.74
CA ALA A 173 -0.10 6.28 -2.03
C ALA A 173 0.98 6.91 -2.95
N MET A 174 0.96 6.59 -4.24
CA MET A 174 1.98 7.06 -5.20
C MET A 174 1.62 8.37 -5.87
N ILE A 175 0.33 8.71 -5.94
CA ILE A 175 -0.15 9.91 -6.60
C ILE A 175 -0.26 11.07 -5.61
N ASN A 176 0.38 12.19 -5.94
CA ASN A 176 0.40 13.39 -5.13
C ASN A 176 -1.02 13.92 -4.88
N SER A 177 -1.30 14.39 -3.66
CA SER A 177 -2.62 14.90 -3.23
C SER A 177 -3.11 16.13 -4.01
N LYS A 178 -2.28 16.74 -4.86
CA LYS A 178 -2.66 17.82 -5.78
C LYS A 178 -3.15 17.32 -7.15
N VAL A 179 -3.04 16.02 -7.43
CA VAL A 179 -3.47 15.41 -8.69
C VAL A 179 -4.92 15.00 -8.58
N MET A 180 -5.74 15.45 -9.54
CA MET A 180 -7.16 15.10 -9.61
C MET A 180 -7.35 13.97 -10.61
N LEU A 181 -7.91 12.84 -10.15
CA LEU A 181 -8.31 11.73 -11.01
C LEU A 181 -9.79 11.43 -10.80
N ASN A 182 -10.51 11.22 -11.89
CA ASN A 182 -11.83 10.60 -11.83
C ASN A 182 -11.72 9.07 -11.67
N LYS A 183 -12.83 8.39 -11.36
CA LYS A 183 -12.86 6.94 -11.15
C LYS A 183 -12.36 6.12 -12.33
N ASN A 184 -12.58 6.57 -13.57
CA ASN A 184 -12.15 5.85 -14.75
C ASN A 184 -10.64 6.00 -15.00
N GLN A 185 -10.09 7.19 -14.79
CA GLN A 185 -8.64 7.42 -14.86
C GLN A 185 -7.91 6.63 -13.77
N TYR A 186 -8.41 6.69 -12.54
CA TYR A 186 -7.89 5.92 -11.42
C TYR A 186 -7.99 4.40 -11.70
N GLY A 187 -9.12 3.94 -12.22
CA GLY A 187 -9.33 2.56 -12.63
C GLY A 187 -8.36 2.07 -13.71
N ALA A 188 -8.06 2.91 -14.71
CA ALA A 188 -7.07 2.59 -15.73
C ALA A 188 -5.66 2.40 -15.14
N LEU A 189 -5.25 3.26 -14.20
CA LEU A 189 -3.97 3.12 -13.50
C LEU A 189 -3.92 1.87 -12.61
N ILE A 190 -5.05 1.51 -11.99
CA ILE A 190 -5.18 0.29 -11.20
C ILE A 190 -5.03 -0.94 -12.09
N SER A 191 -5.75 -1.02 -13.21
CA SER A 191 -5.63 -2.15 -14.16
C SER A 191 -4.21 -2.30 -14.70
N TRP A 192 -3.57 -1.18 -15.02
CA TRP A 192 -2.17 -1.16 -15.43
C TRP A 192 -1.24 -1.67 -14.33
N SER A 193 -1.37 -1.16 -13.09
CA SER A 193 -0.54 -1.62 -11.96
C SER A 193 -0.82 -3.05 -11.53
N PHE A 194 -2.04 -3.57 -11.71
CA PHE A 194 -2.36 -4.99 -11.53
C PHE A 194 -1.50 -5.87 -12.44
N ASN A 195 -1.30 -5.43 -13.69
CA ASN A 195 -0.48 -6.14 -14.67
C ASN A 195 1.03 -6.03 -14.44
N VAL A 196 1.52 -4.83 -14.12
CA VAL A 196 2.97 -4.57 -14.08
C VAL A 196 3.55 -4.63 -12.66
N GLY A 197 2.69 -4.63 -11.64
CA GLY A 197 3.07 -4.58 -10.24
C GLY A 197 3.34 -3.16 -9.73
N CYS A 198 3.19 -3.00 -8.41
CA CYS A 198 3.34 -1.72 -7.73
C CYS A 198 4.76 -1.13 -7.76
N GLY A 199 5.80 -1.98 -7.72
CA GLY A 199 7.18 -1.51 -7.80
C GLY A 199 7.45 -0.80 -9.13
N ALA A 200 7.16 -1.48 -10.24
CA ALA A 200 7.31 -0.90 -11.57
C ALA A 200 6.44 0.34 -11.79
N ALA A 201 5.21 0.35 -11.26
CA ALA A 201 4.34 1.51 -11.34
C ALA A 201 4.92 2.73 -10.59
N LYS A 202 5.45 2.54 -9.38
CA LYS A 202 6.02 3.61 -8.54
C LYS A 202 7.12 4.39 -9.23
N ASP A 203 8.02 3.69 -9.91
CA ASP A 203 9.24 4.28 -10.47
C ASP A 203 9.04 4.80 -11.91
N SER A 204 7.84 4.60 -12.46
CA SER A 204 7.47 4.94 -13.83
C SER A 204 7.53 6.44 -14.13
N THR A 205 7.85 6.76 -15.38
CA THR A 205 7.66 8.12 -15.92
C THR A 205 6.20 8.57 -15.85
N LEU A 206 5.25 7.64 -15.98
CA LEU A 206 3.82 7.94 -15.83
C LEU A 206 3.51 8.59 -14.48
N VAL A 207 3.87 7.94 -13.37
CA VAL A 207 3.63 8.46 -12.02
C VAL A 207 4.39 9.76 -11.79
N LYS A 208 5.64 9.86 -12.25
CA LYS A 208 6.44 11.10 -12.16
C LYS A 208 5.75 12.28 -12.84
N ARG A 209 5.26 12.09 -14.08
CA ARG A 209 4.55 13.12 -14.85
C ARG A 209 3.23 13.54 -14.18
N LEU A 210 2.45 12.58 -13.68
CA LEU A 210 1.24 12.88 -12.91
C LEU A 210 1.57 13.70 -11.65
N ASN A 211 2.61 13.33 -10.90
CA ASN A 211 3.03 14.03 -9.70
C ASN A 211 3.62 15.42 -9.96
N ASN A 212 4.14 15.66 -11.16
CA ASN A 212 4.49 16.98 -11.68
C ASN A 212 3.27 17.83 -12.10
N ARG A 213 2.06 17.32 -11.85
CA ARG A 213 0.76 17.98 -12.14
C ARG A 213 0.46 18.14 -13.63
N GLU A 214 1.08 17.32 -14.47
CA GLU A 214 0.69 17.23 -15.87
C GLU A 214 -0.73 16.65 -16.00
N ASN A 215 -1.46 17.07 -17.04
CA ASN A 215 -2.86 16.70 -17.23
C ASN A 215 -3.00 15.16 -17.42
N PRO A 216 -3.74 14.45 -16.56
CA PRO A 216 -3.91 13.00 -16.67
C PRO A 216 -4.49 12.54 -18.01
N LYS A 217 -5.33 13.37 -18.66
CA LYS A 217 -5.89 13.09 -20.00
C LYS A 217 -4.83 13.06 -21.10
N ILE A 218 -3.66 13.66 -20.86
CA ILE A 218 -2.51 13.66 -21.79
C ILE A 218 -1.50 12.59 -21.37
N VAL A 219 -1.18 12.52 -20.07
CA VAL A 219 -0.15 11.61 -19.55
C VAL A 219 -0.52 10.15 -19.77
N ILE A 220 -1.75 9.74 -19.41
CA ILE A 220 -2.16 8.33 -19.48
C ILE A 220 -2.06 7.78 -20.92
N PRO A 221 -2.61 8.44 -21.96
CA PRO A 221 -2.49 7.95 -23.34
C PRO A 221 -1.07 7.95 -23.91
N GLN A 222 -0.17 8.79 -23.40
CA GLN A 222 1.22 8.85 -23.88
C GLN A 222 2.13 7.82 -23.20
N GLU A 223 1.87 7.50 -21.94
CA GLU A 223 2.77 6.66 -21.15
C GLU A 223 2.36 5.18 -21.16
N LEU A 224 1.06 4.85 -21.15
CA LEU A 224 0.61 3.46 -21.16
C LEU A 224 1.13 2.64 -22.37
N PRO A 225 1.21 3.16 -23.61
CA PRO A 225 1.73 2.40 -24.75
C PRO A 225 3.19 1.97 -24.63
N LYS A 226 3.96 2.52 -23.69
CA LYS A 226 5.35 2.13 -23.43
C LYS A 226 5.45 0.81 -22.64
N TRP A 227 4.37 0.39 -21.98
CA TRP A 227 4.29 -0.81 -21.13
C TRP A 227 3.70 -2.01 -21.88
N VAL A 228 4.31 -2.34 -23.02
CA VAL A 228 3.84 -3.38 -23.95
C VAL A 228 4.88 -4.48 -24.22
N TYR A 229 5.96 -4.52 -23.44
CA TYR A 229 7.06 -5.45 -23.61
C TYR A 229 7.16 -6.42 -22.44
N ALA A 230 7.48 -7.68 -22.72
CA ALA A 230 7.91 -8.67 -21.72
C ALA A 230 9.00 -9.54 -22.34
N GLY A 231 10.03 -9.87 -21.56
CA GLY A 231 11.20 -10.61 -22.08
C GLY A 231 11.86 -9.93 -23.29
N GLY A 232 11.88 -8.60 -23.31
CA GLY A 232 12.41 -7.80 -24.43
C GLY A 232 11.55 -7.78 -25.71
N LYS A 233 10.43 -8.51 -25.75
CA LYS A 233 9.56 -8.59 -26.93
C LYS A 233 8.27 -7.81 -26.74
N LYS A 234 7.85 -7.11 -27.78
CA LYS A 234 6.53 -6.44 -27.81
C LYS A 234 5.44 -7.50 -27.88
N LEU A 235 4.50 -7.48 -26.94
CA LEU A 235 3.39 -8.43 -26.87
C LEU A 235 2.08 -7.78 -27.30
N GLN A 236 1.41 -8.35 -28.30
CA GLN A 236 0.13 -7.84 -28.80
C GLN A 236 -0.97 -7.86 -27.73
N GLY A 237 -0.95 -8.83 -26.81
CA GLY A 237 -1.87 -8.85 -25.67
C GLY A 237 -1.71 -7.62 -24.77
N LEU A 238 -0.48 -7.19 -24.50
CA LEU A 238 -0.22 -5.98 -23.73
C LEU A 238 -0.61 -4.72 -24.50
N VAL A 239 -0.38 -4.66 -25.81
CA VAL A 239 -0.85 -3.54 -26.66
C VAL A 239 -2.36 -3.38 -26.54
N ARG A 240 -3.12 -4.47 -26.68
CA ARG A 240 -4.58 -4.45 -26.51
C ARG A 240 -4.99 -3.98 -25.12
N ARG A 241 -4.32 -4.48 -24.07
CA ARG A 241 -4.58 -4.08 -22.68
C ARG A 241 -4.36 -2.58 -22.45
N ARG A 242 -3.22 -2.04 -22.88
CA ARG A 242 -2.92 -0.61 -22.76
C ARG A 242 -3.94 0.25 -23.52
N ASN A 243 -4.38 -0.17 -24.70
CA ASN A 243 -5.42 0.55 -25.44
C ASN A 243 -6.77 0.56 -24.71
N ALA A 244 -7.16 -0.56 -24.09
CA ALA A 244 -8.41 -0.66 -23.34
C ALA A 244 -8.37 0.19 -22.04
N GLU A 245 -7.24 0.22 -21.35
CA GLU A 245 -7.01 1.12 -20.20
C GLU A 245 -7.08 2.60 -20.60
N ILE A 246 -6.48 2.97 -21.74
CA ILE A 246 -6.58 4.32 -22.30
C ILE A 246 -8.05 4.65 -22.62
N ALA A 247 -8.78 3.73 -23.24
CA ALA A 247 -10.19 3.91 -23.56
C ALA A 247 -11.04 4.14 -22.30
N LEU A 248 -10.82 3.32 -21.25
CA LEU A 248 -11.46 3.54 -19.94
C LEU A 248 -11.13 4.95 -19.42
N SER A 249 -9.86 5.34 -19.40
CA SER A 249 -9.43 6.64 -18.86
C SER A 249 -10.06 7.86 -19.55
N LYS A 250 -10.45 7.72 -20.83
CA LYS A 250 -11.09 8.75 -21.65
C LYS A 250 -12.61 8.82 -21.45
N LYS A 251 -13.23 7.74 -20.96
CA LYS A 251 -14.67 7.69 -20.71
C LYS A 251 -15.05 8.70 -19.64
N ALA A 252 -15.96 9.61 -19.97
CA ALA A 252 -16.42 10.64 -19.05
C ALA A 252 -17.13 10.02 -17.82
N THR A 253 -16.84 10.56 -16.65
CA THR A 253 -17.57 10.30 -15.41
C THR A 253 -17.39 11.50 -14.48
N SER A 254 -18.43 11.81 -13.70
CA SER A 254 -18.39 12.80 -12.62
C SER A 254 -17.79 12.25 -11.33
N ASP A 255 -17.62 10.92 -11.22
CA ASP A 255 -17.17 10.29 -10.00
C ASP A 255 -15.69 10.59 -9.76
N LYS A 256 -15.39 11.25 -8.64
CA LYS A 256 -14.03 11.58 -8.24
C LYS A 256 -13.38 10.40 -7.52
N ALA A 257 -12.09 10.20 -7.76
CA ALA A 257 -11.28 9.20 -7.04
C ALA A 257 -10.22 9.89 -6.20
N LEU A 258 -9.34 10.68 -6.82
CA LEU A 258 -8.27 11.40 -6.13
C LEU A 258 -8.43 12.92 -6.30
N PRO A 259 -7.97 13.72 -5.32
CA PRO A 259 -7.30 13.29 -4.09
C PRO A 259 -8.26 12.77 -3.01
N VAL A 260 -7.74 11.97 -2.08
CA VAL A 260 -8.42 11.59 -0.83
C VAL A 260 -7.81 12.32 0.36
N LYS A 261 -8.61 12.54 1.40
CA LYS A 261 -8.11 13.06 2.68
C LYS A 261 -7.37 11.93 3.40
N CYS A 262 -6.06 12.10 3.51
CA CYS A 262 -5.20 11.47 4.50
C CYS A 262 -4.81 12.56 5.51
#